data_AF-A0A5K3FT08-F1
#
_entry.id   AF-A0A5K3FT08-F1
#
_cell.length_a   1.000
_cell.length_b   1.000
_cell.length_c   1.000
_cell.angle_alpha   90.00
_cell.angle_beta   90.00
_cell.angle_gamma   90.00
#
_symmetry.space_group_name_H-M   'P 1'
#
loop_
_entity.id
_entity.type
_entity.pdbx_description
1 polymer ?
#
loop_
_entity_poly.entity_id
_entity_poly.type
_entity_poly.pdbx_seq_one_letter_code
_entity_poly.pdbx_strand_id
1 'polypeptide(L)'
;DCIQPQRSGPLEIKAGGLDEVEIVCARKTTCEYDPITLIVDDKGIICRDFMSPRCNETYEGDITMINAVYPRPEGVDLSYVYCSTYNSFLSYAIDWANSA
;
A
#
# COMPACT_ATOMS: atom_id res chain seq x y z
N ASP A 1 -16.94 -2.43 -1.08
CA ASP A 1 -15.97 -1.36 -0.87
C ASP A 1 -15.19 -1.64 0.42
N CYS A 2 -14.06 -2.32 0.26
CA CYS A 2 -13.35 -2.98 1.37
C CYS A 2 -12.22 -2.11 1.92
N ILE A 3 -11.47 -1.49 1.01
CA ILE A 3 -10.44 -0.51 1.33
C ILE A 3 -11.08 0.76 1.88
N GLN A 4 -10.41 1.42 2.84
CA GLN A 4 -10.82 2.66 3.47
C GLN A 4 -9.81 3.77 3.11
N PRO A 5 -9.98 4.47 1.97
CA PRO A 5 -9.01 5.47 1.51
C PRO A 5 -8.72 6.57 2.54
N GLN A 6 -9.76 7.03 3.24
CA GLN A 6 -9.67 8.07 4.27
C GLN A 6 -8.90 7.67 5.54
N ARG A 7 -8.63 6.36 5.72
CA ARG A 7 -7.82 5.82 6.82
C ARG A 7 -6.46 5.31 6.34
N SER A 8 -6.24 5.29 5.03
CA SER A 8 -4.98 4.86 4.41
C SER A 8 -3.96 6.00 4.46
N GLY A 9 -2.70 5.67 4.13
CA GLY A 9 -1.64 6.66 3.96
C GLY A 9 -1.93 7.66 2.83
N PRO A 10 -1.11 8.72 2.72
CA PRO A 10 -1.26 9.72 1.67
C PRO A 10 -1.16 9.10 0.28
N LEU A 11 -2.10 9.45 -0.61
CA LEU A 11 -2.17 8.91 -1.98
C LEU A 11 -1.10 9.48 -2.90
N GLU A 12 -0.55 10.64 -2.54
CA GLU A 12 0.63 11.23 -3.18
C GLU A 12 1.71 11.39 -2.12
N ILE A 13 2.87 10.78 -2.36
CA ILE A 13 4.01 10.80 -1.46
C ILE A 13 5.14 11.54 -2.17
N LYS A 14 5.57 12.67 -1.61
CA LYS A 14 6.76 13.41 -2.06
C LYS A 14 7.99 12.86 -1.33
N ALA A 15 8.75 12.01 -2.03
CA ALA A 15 9.82 11.18 -1.50
C ALA A 15 11.21 11.62 -1.98
N GLY A 16 11.36 12.86 -2.45
CA GLY A 16 12.63 13.44 -2.86
C GLY A 16 13.72 13.28 -1.78
N GLY A 17 14.79 12.55 -2.14
CA GLY A 17 15.92 12.28 -1.25
C GLY A 17 15.74 11.11 -0.28
N LEU A 18 14.61 10.39 -0.34
CA LEU A 18 14.39 9.16 0.42
C LEU A 18 14.82 7.92 -0.37
N ASP A 19 15.26 6.90 0.36
CA ASP A 19 15.62 5.58 -0.20
C ASP A 19 14.44 4.60 -0.18
N GLU A 20 13.43 4.84 0.67
CA GLU A 20 12.23 4.04 0.80
C GLU A 20 11.06 4.86 1.36
N VAL A 21 9.84 4.37 1.18
CA VAL A 21 8.62 4.93 1.78
C VAL A 21 7.78 3.83 2.41
N GLU A 22 6.96 4.20 3.40
CA GLU A 22 5.94 3.31 3.93
C GLU A 22 4.62 3.47 3.17
N ILE A 23 4.08 2.36 2.70
CA ILE A 23 2.75 2.27 2.10
C ILE A 23 1.80 1.69 3.14
N VAL A 24 0.77 2.46 3.48
CA VAL A 24 -0.23 2.09 4.48
C VAL A 24 -1.60 1.99 3.83
N CYS A 25 -2.14 0.78 3.79
CA CYS A 25 -3.48 0.51 3.29
C CYS A 25 -4.42 0.09 4.42
N ALA A 26 -5.48 0.87 4.63
CA ALA A 26 -6.51 0.53 5.59
C ALA A 26 -7.63 -0.26 4.90
N ARG A 27 -8.04 -1.37 5.51
CA ARG A 27 -9.14 -2.21 5.02
C ARG A 27 -10.05 -2.58 6.19
N LYS A 28 -11.35 -2.70 5.95
CA LYS A 28 -12.25 -3.33 6.91
C LYS A 28 -11.85 -4.80 7.18
N THR A 29 -11.89 -5.22 8.43
CA THR A 29 -11.70 -6.62 8.83
C THR A 29 -12.83 -7.50 8.29
N THR A 30 -14.04 -6.95 8.20
CA THR A 30 -15.22 -7.62 7.67
C THR A 30 -15.51 -7.14 6.25
N CYS A 31 -15.00 -7.89 5.26
CA CYS A 31 -15.32 -7.70 3.85
C CYS A 31 -16.05 -8.92 3.29
N GLU A 32 -17.02 -8.66 2.42
CA GLU A 32 -17.94 -9.67 1.87
C GLU A 32 -17.21 -10.79 1.09
N TYR A 33 -16.06 -10.51 0.48
CA TYR A 33 -15.35 -11.41 -0.45
C TYR A 33 -13.98 -11.87 0.03
N ASP A 34 -13.84 -12.18 1.33
CA ASP A 34 -12.58 -12.52 2.00
C ASP A 34 -11.64 -11.29 2.09
N PRO A 35 -11.20 -10.89 3.29
CA PRO A 35 -10.27 -9.79 3.47
C PRO A 35 -8.84 -10.21 3.07
N ILE A 36 -8.64 -10.57 1.80
CA ILE A 36 -7.30 -10.75 1.24
C ILE A 36 -6.87 -9.43 0.60
N THR A 37 -5.71 -8.94 1.00
CA THR A 37 -5.08 -7.76 0.42
C THR A 37 -3.72 -8.08 -0.17
N LEU A 38 -3.46 -7.48 -1.32
CA LEU A 38 -2.18 -7.47 -2.00
C LEU A 38 -1.68 -6.03 -2.09
N ILE A 39 -0.41 -5.82 -1.76
CA ILE A 39 0.30 -4.60 -2.13
C ILE A 39 1.21 -4.95 -3.31
N VAL A 40 1.04 -4.25 -4.42
CA VAL A 40 1.69 -4.55 -5.70
C VAL A 40 2.23 -3.30 -6.38
N ASP A 41 3.27 -3.44 -7.18
CA ASP A 41 3.75 -2.43 -8.12
C ASP A 41 3.71 -2.96 -9.57
N ASP A 42 4.38 -2.26 -10.49
CA ASP A 42 4.52 -2.67 -11.89
C ASP A 42 5.35 -3.95 -12.08
N LYS A 43 6.19 -4.31 -11.10
CA LYS A 43 7.07 -5.49 -11.12
C LYS A 43 6.43 -6.71 -10.47
N GLY A 44 5.40 -6.52 -9.65
CA GLY A 44 4.58 -7.59 -9.11
C GLY A 44 4.21 -7.37 -7.65
N ILE A 45 4.22 -8.46 -6.88
CA ILE A 45 3.72 -8.45 -5.50
C ILE A 45 4.84 -8.03 -4.55
N ILE A 46 4.60 -6.92 -3.84
CA ILE A 46 5.45 -6.43 -2.75
C ILE A 46 5.17 -7.25 -1.49
N CYS A 47 3.90 -7.31 -1.08
CA CYS A 47 3.48 -8.11 0.07
C CYS A 47 2.02 -8.58 -0.03
N ARG A 48 1.69 -9.57 0.80
CA ARG A 48 0.37 -10.18 0.96
C ARG A 48 0.08 -10.30 2.46
N ASP A 49 -1.18 -10.20 2.85
CA ASP A 49 -1.60 -10.33 4.25
C ASP A 49 -2.16 -11.71 4.62
N PHE A 50 -1.93 -12.72 3.77
CA PHE A 50 -2.33 -14.11 4.03
C PHE A 50 -1.17 -15.10 3.85
N MET A 51 -0.11 -14.71 3.15
CA MET A 51 1.07 -15.56 2.91
C MET A 51 2.33 -14.73 2.64
N SER A 52 3.47 -15.38 2.47
CA SER A 52 4.72 -14.70 2.07
C SER A 52 4.66 -14.18 0.63
N PRO A 53 5.31 -13.04 0.30
CA PRO A 53 5.96 -12.11 1.24
C PRO A 53 4.92 -11.41 2.14
N ARG A 54 5.10 -11.45 3.46
CA ARG A 54 4.05 -11.05 4.42
C ARG A 54 4.08 -9.55 4.66
N CYS A 55 2.94 -8.87 4.56
CA CYS A 55 2.82 -7.47 4.98
C CYS A 55 2.91 -7.35 6.51
N ASN A 56 3.30 -6.19 7.02
CA ASN A 56 3.09 -5.89 8.43
C ASN A 56 1.62 -5.50 8.65
N GLU A 57 1.01 -5.93 9.74
CA GLU A 57 -0.41 -5.71 10.00
C GLU A 57 -0.62 -5.14 11.40
N THR A 58 -1.39 -4.05 11.49
CA THR A 58 -1.87 -3.49 12.75
C THR A 58 -3.39 -3.50 12.76
N TYR A 59 -4.00 -3.86 13.89
CA TYR A 59 -5.45 -4.01 14.01
C TYR A 59 -6.03 -2.89 14.88
N GLU A 60 -6.97 -2.14 14.32
CA GLU A 60 -7.68 -1.04 14.96
C GLU A 60 -9.20 -1.25 14.88
N GLY A 61 -9.73 -2.04 15.82
CA GLY A 61 -11.16 -2.34 15.85
C GLY A 61 -11.61 -3.12 14.61
N ASP A 62 -12.47 -2.50 13.78
CA ASP A 62 -12.97 -3.07 12.53
C ASP A 62 -12.08 -2.76 11.31
N ILE A 63 -10.91 -2.15 11.52
CA ILE A 63 -9.93 -1.81 10.49
C ILE A 63 -8.63 -2.60 10.70
N THR A 64 -8.12 -3.18 9.62
CA THR A 64 -6.75 -3.68 9.51
C THR A 64 -5.92 -2.70 8.70
N MET A 65 -4.83 -2.22 9.30
CA MET A 65 -3.79 -1.43 8.65
C MET A 65 -2.74 -2.40 8.10
N ILE A 66 -2.51 -2.33 6.79
CA ILE A 66 -1.61 -3.22 6.06
C ILE A 66 -0.47 -2.37 5.54
N ASN A 67 0.73 -2.66 6.04
CA ASN A 67 1.90 -1.82 5.89
C ASN A 67 2.96 -2.57 5.05
N ALA A 68 3.55 -1.86 4.11
CA ALA A 68 4.68 -2.32 3.32
C ALA A 68 5.75 -1.23 3.24
N VAL A 69 7.01 -1.63 3.36
CA VAL A 69 8.14 -0.76 3.01
C VAL A 69 8.41 -0.93 1.52
N TYR A 70 8.35 0.18 0.78
CA TYR A 70 8.61 0.21 -0.66
C TYR A 70 9.93 0.94 -0.95
N PRO A 71 10.98 0.21 -1.38
CA PRO A 71 12.26 0.82 -1.69
C PRO A 71 12.20 1.58 -3.02
N ARG A 72 12.98 2.66 -3.12
CA ARG A 72 13.12 3.45 -4.33
C ARG A 72 13.67 2.60 -5.48
N PRO A 73 12.97 2.51 -6.63
CA PRO A 73 13.52 1.87 -7.81
C PRO A 73 14.65 2.71 -8.43
N GLU A 74 15.71 2.05 -8.90
CA GLU A 74 16.84 2.73 -9.54
C GLU A 74 16.40 3.49 -10.81
N GLY A 75 16.82 4.76 -10.92
CA GLY A 75 16.60 5.57 -12.12
C GLY A 75 15.14 5.97 -12.37
N VAL A 76 14.27 5.85 -11.37
CA VAL A 76 12.84 6.18 -11.49
C VAL A 76 12.51 7.44 -10.67
N ASP A 77 11.83 8.38 -11.32
CA ASP A 77 11.35 9.63 -10.71
C ASP A 77 9.93 9.49 -10.14
N LEU A 78 9.14 8.54 -10.65
CA LEU A 78 7.76 8.33 -10.23
C LEU A 78 7.43 6.83 -10.19
N SER A 79 6.93 6.36 -9.06
CA SER A 79 6.43 4.99 -8.90
C SER A 79 4.95 4.97 -8.55
N TYR A 80 4.31 3.86 -8.88
CA TYR A 80 2.94 3.58 -8.49
C TYR A 80 2.88 2.27 -7.71
N VAL A 81 2.27 2.33 -6.54
CA VAL A 81 1.96 1.15 -5.72
C VAL A 81 0.45 1.06 -5.57
N TYR A 82 -0.07 -0.15 -5.55
CA TYR A 82 -1.50 -0.42 -5.46
C TYR A 82 -1.77 -1.34 -4.27
N CYS A 83 -2.68 -0.91 -3.40
CA CYS A 83 -3.34 -1.81 -2.48
C CYS A 83 -4.58 -2.36 -3.17
N SER A 84 -4.71 -3.68 -3.26
CA SER A 84 -5.77 -4.35 -3.99
C SER A 84 -6.42 -5.43 -3.14
N THR A 85 -7.74 -5.46 -3.20
CA THR A 85 -8.61 -6.53 -2.68
C THR A 85 -9.41 -7.08 -3.87
N TYR A 86 -10.23 -8.11 -3.66
CA TYR A 86 -11.03 -8.71 -4.72
C TYR A 86 -11.91 -7.70 -5.50
N ASN A 87 -12.49 -6.71 -4.83
CA ASN A 87 -13.46 -5.78 -5.43
C ASN A 87 -13.14 -4.28 -5.26
N SER A 88 -11.98 -3.94 -4.70
CA SER A 88 -11.58 -2.54 -4.52
C SER A 88 -10.06 -2.42 -4.59
N PHE A 89 -9.57 -1.29 -5.11
CA PHE A 89 -8.15 -0.96 -5.14
C PHE A 89 -7.93 0.51 -4.77
N LEU A 90 -6.72 0.81 -4.32
CA LEU A 90 -6.25 2.15 -4.00
C LEU A 90 -4.83 2.32 -4.53
N SER A 91 -4.57 3.41 -5.25
CA SER A 91 -3.28 3.71 -5.85
C SER A 91 -2.54 4.79 -5.05
N TYR A 92 -1.24 4.61 -4.92
CA TYR A 92 -0.29 5.55 -4.33
C TYR A 92 0.67 6.00 -5.43
N ALA A 93 0.80 7.31 -5.63
CA ALA A 93 1.81 7.91 -6.48
C ALA A 93 2.99 8.37 -5.62
N ILE A 94 4.19 7.92 -5.96
CA ILE A 94 5.41 8.20 -5.18
C ILE A 94 6.35 8.99 -6.07
N ASP A 95 6.43 10.29 -5.81
CA ASP A 95 7.29 11.23 -6.51
C ASP A 95 8.67 11.25 -5.84
N TRP A 96 9.62 10.55 -6.44
CA TRP A 96 11.00 10.43 -5.95
C TRP A 96 11.88 11.62 -6.33
N ALA A 97 11.40 12.50 -7.21
CA ALA A 97 12.14 13.67 -7.68
C ALA A 97 11.94 14.87 -6.74
N ASN A 98 10.76 15.03 -6.16
CA ASN A 98 10.41 16.20 -5.37
C ASN A 98 10.18 15.87 -3.89
N SER A 99 10.64 16.76 -3.01
CA SER A 99 10.32 16.75 -1.58
C SER A 99 9.06 17.57 -1.28
N ALA A 100 8.39 17.26 -0.16
CA ALA A 100 7.23 18.01 0.34
C ALA A 100 7.57 19.44 0.79
#